data_AF-A0A1I6KZ83-F1
#
_entry.id   AF-A0A1I6KZ83-F1
#
_cell.length_a   1.000
_cell.length_b   1.000
_cell.length_c   1.000
_cell.angle_alpha   90.00
_cell.angle_beta   90.00
_cell.angle_gamma   90.00
#
_symmetry.space_group_name_H-M   'P 1'
#
loop_
_entity.id
_entity.type
_entity.pdbx_description
1 polymer ?
#
loop_
_entity_poly.entity_id
_entity_poly.type
_entity_poly.pdbx_seq_one_letter_code
_entity_poly.pdbx_strand_id
1 'polypeptide(L)'
;MLRTGLIAKKVGMTRLFMEDGKQIPVTVLSLENLQVVAQRTADKDGYVAVQLGAGNAKAKRTSKAMRGHFAAAKVEPKRKVAEFRVAPENMINVGETLTANHYFEGQFVDVSGTSIGKGFAGAMKRHNFGGLRASHGVSISHRSHGSTGQCQDPGKVFKGKKMAGHMGAAKVTTQNLQVVKTDADRGVIMVKGAVPGAKGGWVTIKDAVKKPIPENVIYPAGLKSLDEEAARLAEEAAAQAAAEEEAAAKAAAEAEQAAIDAAEAEAAAEEGGENNEG
;
A
#
# COMPACT_ATOMS: atom_id res chain seq x y z
N MET A 1 8.15 12.74 -10.83
CA MET A 1 8.55 12.65 -9.41
C MET A 1 8.57 11.19 -8.98
N LEU A 2 9.65 10.75 -8.31
CA LEU A 2 9.69 9.45 -7.63
C LEU A 2 9.31 9.65 -6.17
N ARG A 3 8.28 8.95 -5.69
CA ARG A 3 7.92 8.85 -4.27
C ARG A 3 8.24 7.46 -3.72
N THR A 4 8.19 7.32 -2.40
CA THR A 4 8.51 6.03 -1.76
C THR A 4 7.51 4.94 -2.14
N GLY A 5 7.93 3.68 -2.06
CA GLY A 5 7.00 2.55 -2.08
C GLY A 5 6.68 2.07 -0.67
N LEU A 6 5.97 0.95 -0.56
CA LEU A 6 5.62 0.32 0.72
C LEU A 6 6.20 -1.09 0.83
N ILE A 7 6.40 -1.57 2.07
CA ILE A 7 6.66 -2.97 2.37
C ILE A 7 5.38 -3.56 2.96
N ALA A 8 4.86 -4.61 2.34
CA ALA A 8 3.65 -5.28 2.79
C ALA A 8 3.87 -6.78 2.95
N LYS A 9 2.99 -7.43 3.70
CA LYS A 9 2.95 -8.87 3.88
C LYS A 9 1.75 -9.44 3.16
N LYS A 10 1.98 -10.45 2.32
CA LYS A 10 0.92 -11.14 1.59
C LYS A 10 0.09 -11.98 2.55
N VAL A 11 -1.13 -11.56 2.86
CA VAL A 11 -2.03 -12.28 3.78
C VAL A 11 -2.73 -13.44 3.07
N GLY A 12 -3.11 -13.26 1.82
CA GLY A 12 -3.84 -14.29 1.08
C GLY A 12 -4.56 -13.73 -0.14
N MET A 13 -5.43 -14.53 -0.73
CA MET A 13 -6.29 -14.13 -1.83
C MET A 13 -7.75 -14.27 -1.41
N THR A 14 -8.57 -13.33 -1.88
CA THR A 14 -10.02 -13.37 -1.73
C THR A 14 -10.67 -12.86 -3.03
N ARG A 15 -11.98 -12.79 -3.07
CA ARG A 15 -12.75 -12.19 -4.16
C ARG A 15 -13.58 -11.04 -3.61
N LEU A 16 -13.67 -9.96 -4.38
CA LEU A 16 -14.61 -8.87 -4.15
C LEU A 16 -15.70 -8.91 -5.21
N PHE A 17 -16.92 -8.63 -4.79
CA PHE A 17 -18.06 -8.43 -5.67
C PHE A 17 -18.26 -6.92 -5.82
N MET A 18 -18.20 -6.45 -7.07
CA MET A 18 -18.48 -5.05 -7.40
C MET A 18 -19.98 -4.84 -7.54
N GLU A 19 -20.41 -3.58 -7.46
CA GLU A 19 -21.80 -3.17 -7.66
C GLU A 19 -22.33 -3.60 -9.04
N ASP A 20 -21.47 -3.60 -10.06
CA ASP A 20 -21.73 -4.15 -11.40
C ASP A 20 -22.00 -5.68 -11.45
N GLY A 21 -21.95 -6.39 -10.33
CA GLY A 21 -22.03 -7.85 -10.26
C GLY A 21 -20.76 -8.59 -10.69
N LYS A 22 -19.70 -7.88 -11.07
CA LYS A 22 -18.41 -8.47 -11.47
C LYS A 22 -17.68 -9.03 -10.25
N GLN A 23 -17.18 -10.27 -10.37
CA GLN A 23 -16.30 -10.88 -9.39
C GLN A 23 -14.83 -10.62 -9.72
N ILE A 24 -14.10 -9.92 -8.83
CA ILE A 24 -12.68 -9.59 -9.03
C ILE A 24 -11.81 -10.37 -8.02
N PRO A 25 -10.86 -11.21 -8.48
CA PRO A 25 -9.91 -11.86 -7.60
C PRO A 25 -8.88 -10.84 -7.12
N VAL A 26 -8.70 -10.74 -5.80
CA VAL A 26 -7.77 -9.81 -5.17
C VAL A 26 -6.81 -10.53 -4.23
N THR A 27 -5.57 -10.04 -4.18
CA THR A 27 -4.61 -10.39 -3.14
C THR A 27 -4.65 -9.33 -2.04
N VAL A 28 -4.77 -9.76 -0.79
CA VAL A 28 -4.73 -8.89 0.39
C VAL A 28 -3.28 -8.74 0.86
N LEU A 29 -2.81 -7.50 0.89
CA LEU A 29 -1.50 -7.11 1.38
C LEU A 29 -1.67 -6.28 2.66
N SER A 30 -1.08 -6.72 3.77
CA SER A 30 -1.16 -6.02 5.05
C SER A 30 0.13 -5.26 5.33
N LEU A 31 0.00 -4.04 5.83
CA LEU A 31 1.09 -3.23 6.36
C LEU A 31 1.22 -3.53 7.86
N GLU A 32 2.32 -4.18 8.23
CA GLU A 32 2.62 -4.45 9.65
C GLU A 32 3.70 -3.47 10.11
N ASN A 33 3.34 -2.51 10.97
CA ASN A 33 4.28 -1.57 11.62
C ASN A 33 5.33 -0.96 10.66
N LEU A 34 4.87 -0.38 9.55
CA LEU A 34 5.70 0.17 8.48
C LEU A 34 6.19 1.58 8.84
N GLN A 35 7.49 1.72 9.05
CA GLN A 35 8.09 2.95 9.53
C GLN A 35 9.40 3.28 8.80
N VAL A 36 9.72 4.57 8.70
CA VAL A 36 11.01 5.03 8.18
C VAL A 36 12.11 4.77 9.20
N VAL A 37 13.15 4.05 8.79
CA VAL A 37 14.28 3.68 9.63
C VAL A 37 15.49 4.59 9.38
N ALA A 38 15.75 4.95 8.13
CA ALA A 38 16.88 5.79 7.78
C ALA A 38 16.63 6.51 6.46
N GLN A 39 17.36 7.60 6.26
CA GLN A 39 17.43 8.33 5.00
C GLN A 39 18.82 8.17 4.41
N ARG A 40 18.89 8.08 3.08
CA ARG A 40 20.12 8.12 2.29
C ARG A 40 20.16 9.44 1.55
N THR A 41 21.26 10.18 1.71
CA THR A 41 21.43 11.48 1.07
C THR A 41 22.54 11.42 0.02
N ALA A 42 22.46 12.29 -0.99
CA ALA A 42 23.43 12.34 -2.07
C ALA A 42 24.87 12.56 -1.56
N ASP A 43 25.05 13.42 -0.56
CA ASP A 43 26.38 13.77 -0.04
C ASP A 43 27.05 12.64 0.74
N LYS A 44 26.27 11.83 1.48
CA LYS A 44 26.81 10.76 2.34
C LYS A 44 26.86 9.41 1.63
N ASP A 45 25.83 9.09 0.87
CA ASP A 45 25.63 7.74 0.30
C ASP A 45 25.78 7.72 -1.24
N GLY A 46 25.83 8.87 -1.90
CA GLY A 46 25.90 8.99 -3.37
C GLY A 46 24.56 8.80 -4.08
N TYR A 47 23.45 8.68 -3.34
CA TYR A 47 22.10 8.58 -3.90
C TYR A 47 21.04 8.97 -2.86
N VAL A 48 19.84 9.27 -3.34
CA VAL A 48 18.69 9.65 -2.52
C VAL A 48 17.72 8.49 -2.37
N ALA A 49 17.48 8.05 -1.14
CA ALA A 49 16.55 6.96 -0.85
C ALA A 49 16.00 7.03 0.58
N VAL A 50 14.79 6.49 0.76
CA VAL A 50 14.19 6.25 2.07
C VAL A 50 14.30 4.75 2.37
N GLN A 51 14.82 4.43 3.55
CA GLN A 51 14.86 3.06 4.06
C GLN A 51 13.66 2.82 4.96
N LEU A 52 12.81 1.87 4.55
CA LEU A 52 11.62 1.47 5.30
C LEU A 52 11.85 0.15 6.03
N GLY A 53 11.25 0.03 7.19
CA GLY A 53 11.22 -1.19 7.99
C GLY A 53 9.79 -1.60 8.32
N ALA A 54 9.49 -2.90 8.18
CA ALA A 54 8.18 -3.48 8.45
C ALA A 54 8.27 -4.74 9.33
N GLY A 55 7.18 -4.97 10.07
CA GLY A 55 6.97 -6.09 10.98
C GLY A 55 7.79 -5.96 12.27
N ASN A 56 7.38 -6.71 13.29
CA ASN A 56 8.03 -6.67 14.60
C ASN A 56 9.06 -7.81 14.72
N ALA A 57 10.28 -7.49 15.12
CA ALA A 57 11.33 -8.45 15.44
C ALA A 57 11.71 -8.36 16.93
N LYS A 58 11.86 -9.52 17.59
CA LYS A 58 12.34 -9.55 18.98
C LYS A 58 13.79 -9.06 19.03
N ALA A 59 14.11 -8.16 19.96
CA ALA A 59 15.47 -7.62 20.14
C ALA A 59 16.53 -8.73 20.28
N LYS A 60 16.20 -9.81 21.02
CA LYS A 60 17.10 -10.98 21.20
C LYS A 60 17.44 -11.74 19.90
N ARG A 61 16.58 -11.66 18.88
CA ARG A 61 16.78 -12.31 17.56
C ARG A 61 17.40 -11.34 16.54
N THR A 62 17.69 -10.11 16.95
CA THR A 62 18.24 -9.07 16.09
C THR A 62 19.73 -8.92 16.36
N SER A 63 20.54 -8.89 15.30
CA SER A 63 22.00 -8.74 15.42
C SER A 63 22.34 -7.41 16.11
N LYS A 64 23.52 -7.35 16.76
CA LYS A 64 23.97 -6.15 17.49
C LYS A 64 24.03 -4.92 16.57
N ALA A 65 24.54 -5.08 15.35
CA ALA A 65 24.63 -4.01 14.35
C ALA A 65 23.25 -3.45 13.98
N MET A 66 22.28 -4.32 13.68
CA MET A 66 20.92 -3.87 13.36
C MET A 66 20.22 -3.23 14.56
N ARG A 67 20.47 -3.71 15.79
CA ARG A 67 19.96 -3.06 17.01
C ARG A 67 20.48 -1.64 17.17
N GLY A 68 21.77 -1.41 16.93
CA GLY A 68 22.34 -0.06 16.93
C GLY A 68 21.72 0.83 15.86
N HIS A 69 21.50 0.28 14.66
CA HIS A 69 20.84 0.98 13.56
C HIS A 69 19.42 1.44 13.90
N PHE A 70 18.60 0.54 14.47
CA PHE A 70 17.24 0.88 14.90
C PHE A 70 17.22 1.83 16.11
N ALA A 71 18.17 1.70 17.03
CA ALA A 71 18.29 2.58 18.19
C ALA A 71 18.64 4.02 17.81
N ALA A 72 19.52 4.22 16.82
CA ALA A 72 19.85 5.54 16.29
C ALA A 72 18.60 6.25 15.72
N ALA A 73 17.72 5.47 15.09
CA ALA A 73 16.44 5.95 14.57
C ALA A 73 15.34 6.08 15.64
N LYS A 74 15.58 5.62 16.87
CA LYS A 74 14.57 5.48 17.94
C LYS A 74 13.34 4.64 17.52
N VAL A 75 13.57 3.63 16.69
CA VAL A 75 12.54 2.75 16.14
C VAL A 75 12.69 1.33 16.70
N GLU A 76 11.58 0.63 16.88
CA GLU A 76 11.61 -0.78 17.29
C GLU A 76 12.27 -1.68 16.22
N PRO A 77 12.94 -2.78 16.59
CA PRO A 77 13.55 -3.68 15.62
C PRO A 77 12.54 -4.24 14.62
N LYS A 78 12.81 -4.00 13.32
CA LYS A 78 11.92 -4.42 12.24
C LYS A 78 12.31 -5.77 11.64
N ARG A 79 11.31 -6.53 11.15
CA ARG A 79 11.52 -7.87 10.56
C ARG A 79 12.09 -7.81 9.15
N LYS A 80 11.63 -6.85 8.35
CA LYS A 80 12.06 -6.66 6.96
C LYS A 80 12.44 -5.21 6.76
N VAL A 81 13.59 -4.97 6.11
CA VAL A 81 14.06 -3.65 5.71
C VAL A 81 14.23 -3.64 4.19
N ALA A 82 13.84 -2.54 3.55
CA ALA A 82 14.05 -2.30 2.12
C ALA A 82 14.21 -0.80 1.85
N GLU A 83 14.92 -0.49 0.77
CA GLU A 83 15.17 0.89 0.34
C GLU A 83 14.39 1.21 -0.92
N PHE A 84 13.88 2.45 -0.96
CA PHE A 84 13.17 3.01 -2.10
C PHE A 84 13.88 4.28 -2.53
N ARG A 85 14.28 4.33 -3.80
CA ARG A 85 14.79 5.56 -4.39
C ARG A 85 13.65 6.56 -4.48
N VAL A 86 13.90 7.75 -3.97
CA VAL A 86 12.95 8.87 -3.97
C VAL A 86 13.64 10.08 -4.55
N ALA A 87 12.83 11.02 -5.05
CA ALA A 87 13.34 12.32 -5.41
C ALA A 87 13.63 13.14 -4.12
N PRO A 88 14.62 14.07 -4.14
CA PRO A 88 15.00 14.85 -2.95
C PRO A 88 13.83 15.57 -2.27
N GLU A 89 12.87 16.05 -3.05
CA GLU A 89 11.67 16.74 -2.59
C GLU A 89 10.68 15.83 -1.84
N ASN A 90 10.76 14.51 -2.04
CA ASN A 90 9.86 13.53 -1.43
C ASN A 90 10.53 12.76 -0.28
N MET A 91 11.51 13.38 0.39
CA MET A 91 12.17 12.78 1.54
C MET A 91 11.23 12.76 2.75
N ILE A 92 11.19 11.64 3.47
CA ILE A 92 10.32 11.45 4.64
C ILE A 92 11.18 11.33 5.88
N ASN A 93 10.80 12.03 6.95
CA ASN A 93 11.49 12.05 8.24
C ASN A 93 11.63 10.64 8.86
N VAL A 94 12.75 10.40 9.54
CA VAL A 94 13.00 9.14 10.25
C VAL A 94 12.02 9.01 11.41
N GLY A 95 11.45 7.82 11.60
CA GLY A 95 10.45 7.56 12.63
C GLY A 95 9.00 7.72 12.15
N GLU A 96 8.77 8.26 10.96
CA GLU A 96 7.41 8.39 10.42
C GLU A 96 6.79 7.05 10.03
N THR A 97 5.48 6.93 10.27
CA THR A 97 4.70 5.71 9.98
C THR A 97 3.86 5.90 8.73
N LEU A 98 3.93 4.95 7.80
CA LEU A 98 3.19 5.01 6.53
C LEU A 98 1.90 4.20 6.63
N THR A 99 0.81 4.75 6.07
CA THR A 99 -0.53 4.15 6.09
C THR A 99 -0.88 3.52 4.73
N ALA A 100 -1.97 2.73 4.72
CA ALA A 100 -2.45 2.08 3.49
C ALA A 100 -2.98 3.09 2.45
N ASN A 101 -3.37 4.28 2.91
CA ASN A 101 -3.85 5.39 2.07
C ASN A 101 -2.79 5.99 1.15
N HIS A 102 -1.52 5.62 1.33
CA HIS A 102 -0.46 5.99 0.39
C HIS A 102 -0.77 5.57 -1.06
N TYR A 103 -1.57 4.51 -1.25
CA TYR A 103 -2.20 4.18 -2.52
C TYR A 103 -3.71 4.37 -2.43
N PHE A 104 -4.34 4.67 -3.57
CA PHE A 104 -5.80 4.84 -3.65
C PHE A 104 -6.42 3.89 -4.68
N GLU A 105 -7.74 3.80 -4.67
CA GLU A 105 -8.50 2.90 -5.53
C GLU A 105 -8.35 3.26 -7.02
N GLY A 106 -8.16 2.26 -7.87
CA GLY A 106 -7.92 2.44 -9.30
C GLY A 106 -6.48 2.70 -9.70
N GLN A 107 -5.58 3.03 -8.75
CA GLN A 107 -4.16 3.25 -9.03
C GLN A 107 -3.46 1.96 -9.50
N PHE A 108 -2.49 2.09 -10.42
CA PHE A 108 -1.64 0.98 -10.85
C PHE A 108 -0.32 0.93 -10.08
N VAL A 109 0.03 -0.26 -9.63
CA VAL A 109 1.24 -0.55 -8.84
C VAL A 109 2.03 -1.73 -9.39
N ASP A 110 3.34 -1.71 -9.15
CA ASP A 110 4.26 -2.81 -9.40
C ASP A 110 4.60 -3.49 -8.06
N VAL A 111 4.41 -4.80 -7.98
CA VAL A 111 4.68 -5.56 -6.76
C VAL A 111 5.83 -6.53 -6.98
N SER A 112 6.90 -6.36 -6.21
CA SER A 112 8.06 -7.26 -6.20
C SER A 112 8.06 -8.16 -4.97
N GLY A 113 8.41 -9.42 -5.16
CA GLY A 113 8.53 -10.39 -4.09
C GLY A 113 9.43 -11.55 -4.46
N THR A 114 9.73 -12.41 -3.49
CA THR A 114 10.45 -13.66 -3.75
C THR A 114 9.44 -14.71 -4.22
N SER A 115 9.64 -15.23 -5.43
CA SER A 115 8.81 -16.31 -6.00
C SER A 115 8.87 -17.60 -5.16
N ILE A 116 7.81 -18.40 -5.23
CA ILE A 116 7.75 -19.71 -4.56
C ILE A 116 8.86 -20.61 -5.11
N GLY A 117 9.71 -21.12 -4.23
CA GLY A 117 10.73 -22.11 -4.56
C GLY A 117 10.11 -23.44 -4.96
N LYS A 118 10.55 -23.99 -6.09
CA LYS A 118 10.11 -25.30 -6.61
C LYS A 118 11.23 -26.35 -6.56
N GLY A 119 12.35 -26.04 -5.91
CA GLY A 119 13.53 -26.91 -5.81
C GLY A 119 14.22 -27.12 -7.15
N PHE A 120 14.86 -28.27 -7.31
CA PHE A 120 15.47 -28.68 -8.58
C PHE A 120 14.37 -29.13 -9.56
N ALA A 121 14.15 -28.33 -10.60
CA ALA A 121 13.14 -28.59 -11.62
C ALA A 121 13.77 -29.12 -12.90
N GLY A 122 13.18 -30.20 -13.46
CA GLY A 122 13.53 -30.73 -14.77
C GLY A 122 13.22 -29.76 -15.92
N ALA A 123 13.79 -30.01 -17.10
CA ALA A 123 13.70 -29.12 -18.26
C ALA A 123 12.25 -28.80 -18.69
N MET A 124 11.36 -29.78 -18.65
CA MET A 124 9.93 -29.58 -18.97
C MET A 124 9.25 -28.60 -18.01
N LYS A 125 9.43 -28.75 -16.69
CA LYS A 125 8.79 -27.87 -15.69
C LYS A 125 9.41 -26.47 -15.65
N ARG A 126 10.73 -26.38 -15.88
CA ARG A 126 11.48 -25.12 -15.79
C ARG A 126 11.33 -24.25 -17.03
N HIS A 127 11.27 -24.86 -18.21
CA HIS A 127 11.32 -24.15 -19.51
C HIS A 127 10.15 -24.50 -20.46
N ASN A 128 9.16 -25.26 -20.00
CA ASN A 128 8.00 -25.70 -20.79
C ASN A 128 8.38 -26.49 -22.07
N PHE A 129 9.42 -27.33 -22.00
CA PHE A 129 9.79 -28.22 -23.12
C PHE A 129 8.74 -29.32 -23.33
N GLY A 130 8.51 -29.71 -24.59
CA GLY A 130 7.45 -30.66 -25.00
C GLY A 130 7.70 -32.12 -24.62
N GLY A 131 8.95 -32.52 -24.34
CA GLY A 131 9.30 -33.93 -24.06
C GLY A 131 9.34 -34.81 -25.32
N LEU A 132 9.49 -36.12 -25.13
CA LEU A 132 9.44 -37.12 -26.19
C LEU A 132 8.14 -37.93 -26.13
N ARG A 133 7.87 -38.73 -27.17
CA ARG A 133 6.70 -39.62 -27.20
C ARG A 133 6.71 -40.57 -26.00
N ALA A 134 5.52 -40.90 -25.50
CA ALA A 134 5.33 -41.89 -24.45
C ALA A 134 5.30 -43.34 -25.00
N SER A 135 4.94 -43.51 -26.27
CA SER A 135 4.89 -44.80 -26.98
C SER A 135 5.82 -44.81 -28.21
N HIS A 136 5.73 -45.86 -29.03
CA HIS A 136 6.52 -46.05 -30.26
C HIS A 136 8.03 -46.14 -30.02
N GLY A 137 8.45 -46.95 -29.05
CA GLY A 137 9.85 -47.37 -28.89
C GLY A 137 10.77 -46.40 -28.15
N VAL A 138 10.25 -45.30 -27.58
CA VAL A 138 11.05 -44.39 -26.74
C VAL A 138 11.41 -45.10 -25.43
N SER A 139 12.71 -45.33 -25.20
CA SER A 139 13.21 -45.95 -23.95
C SER A 139 13.71 -44.88 -22.97
N ILE A 140 13.07 -44.78 -21.79
CA ILE A 140 13.51 -44.03 -20.59
C ILE A 140 13.60 -42.49 -20.75
N SER A 141 13.51 -41.97 -21.97
CA SER A 141 13.82 -40.58 -22.32
C SER A 141 12.60 -39.66 -22.46
N HIS A 142 11.40 -40.10 -22.07
CA HIS A 142 10.13 -39.35 -22.23
C HIS A 142 10.19 -37.90 -21.72
N ARG A 143 10.94 -37.67 -20.63
CA ARG A 143 11.11 -36.34 -20.01
C ARG A 143 12.51 -35.77 -20.14
N SER A 144 13.34 -36.36 -21.01
CA SER A 144 14.70 -35.88 -21.26
C SER A 144 14.70 -34.50 -21.91
N HIS A 145 15.84 -33.80 -21.84
CA HIS A 145 15.99 -32.45 -22.39
C HIS A 145 16.30 -32.43 -23.90
N GLY A 146 16.48 -33.59 -24.54
CA GLY A 146 16.88 -33.71 -25.95
C GLY A 146 18.32 -33.26 -26.22
N SER A 147 18.65 -32.90 -27.46
CA SER A 147 20.00 -32.45 -27.81
C SER A 147 20.36 -31.10 -27.17
N THR A 148 21.59 -31.00 -26.65
CA THR A 148 22.12 -29.78 -26.04
C THR A 148 22.95 -28.92 -26.99
N GLY A 149 23.51 -29.51 -28.06
CA GLY A 149 24.42 -28.84 -29.00
C GLY A 149 24.58 -29.59 -30.33
N GLN A 150 25.47 -29.05 -31.17
CA GLN A 150 25.88 -29.66 -32.45
C GLN A 150 27.12 -30.55 -32.25
N CYS A 151 27.51 -31.30 -33.29
CA CYS A 151 28.66 -32.22 -33.28
C CYS A 151 30.01 -31.46 -33.37
N GLN A 152 30.64 -31.38 -34.54
CA GLN A 152 32.01 -30.85 -34.70
C GLN A 152 32.10 -29.35 -34.42
N ASP A 153 31.32 -28.54 -35.14
CA ASP A 153 31.28 -27.09 -34.96
C ASP A 153 29.93 -26.70 -34.31
N PRO A 154 29.91 -26.06 -33.13
CA PRO A 154 31.00 -25.40 -32.38
C PRO A 154 31.69 -26.25 -31.29
N GLY A 155 31.43 -27.56 -31.22
CA GLY A 155 32.08 -28.48 -30.26
C GLY A 155 31.82 -28.18 -28.78
N LYS A 156 30.81 -27.37 -28.45
CA LYS A 156 30.48 -26.96 -27.07
C LYS A 156 29.01 -26.62 -26.89
N VAL A 157 28.55 -26.62 -25.64
CA VAL A 157 27.25 -26.07 -25.25
C VAL A 157 27.37 -24.57 -25.01
N PHE A 158 26.50 -23.77 -25.64
CA PHE A 158 26.49 -22.32 -25.44
C PHE A 158 26.08 -21.92 -24.01
N LYS A 159 26.66 -20.82 -23.51
CA LYS A 159 26.27 -20.20 -22.23
C LYS A 159 24.80 -19.78 -22.30
N GLY A 160 24.07 -19.95 -21.19
CA GLY A 160 22.64 -19.65 -21.13
C GLY A 160 21.73 -20.71 -21.77
N LYS A 161 22.27 -21.86 -22.21
CA LYS A 161 21.43 -22.98 -22.68
C LYS A 161 20.45 -23.40 -21.58
N LYS A 162 19.18 -23.50 -21.95
CA LYS A 162 18.09 -23.92 -21.06
C LYS A 162 18.26 -25.39 -20.64
N MET A 163 18.50 -25.62 -19.36
CA MET A 163 18.66 -26.94 -18.75
C MET A 163 17.87 -27.06 -17.44
N ALA A 164 17.81 -28.26 -16.86
CA ALA A 164 17.28 -28.48 -15.52
C ALA A 164 18.06 -27.67 -14.46
N GLY A 165 17.44 -27.40 -13.31
CA GLY A 165 18.10 -26.67 -12.24
C GLY A 165 17.13 -26.06 -11.24
N HIS A 166 17.66 -25.28 -10.29
CA HIS A 166 16.85 -24.62 -9.28
C HIS A 166 15.84 -23.64 -9.93
N MET A 167 14.57 -23.76 -9.54
CA MET A 167 13.47 -22.93 -10.04
C MET A 167 12.75 -22.24 -8.89
N GLY A 168 12.46 -20.95 -9.05
CA GLY A 168 11.84 -20.13 -8.01
C GLY A 168 12.86 -19.58 -7.01
N ALA A 169 12.39 -19.08 -5.87
CA ALA A 169 13.17 -18.33 -4.87
C ALA A 169 13.94 -17.11 -5.43
N ALA A 170 13.58 -16.68 -6.64
CA ALA A 170 14.13 -15.49 -7.27
C ALA A 170 13.21 -14.29 -7.01
N LYS A 171 13.80 -13.09 -6.93
CA LYS A 171 13.05 -11.83 -6.87
C LYS A 171 12.41 -11.59 -8.24
N VAL A 172 11.10 -11.45 -8.25
CA VAL A 172 10.29 -11.19 -9.44
C VAL A 172 9.34 -10.03 -9.17
N THR A 173 9.06 -9.25 -10.21
CA THR A 173 8.13 -8.12 -10.16
C THR A 173 6.96 -8.44 -11.07
N THR A 174 5.74 -8.37 -10.52
CA THR A 174 4.52 -8.36 -11.32
C THR A 174 4.11 -6.92 -11.50
N GLN A 175 3.97 -6.51 -12.75
CA GLN A 175 3.75 -5.11 -13.11
C GLN A 175 2.28 -4.83 -13.40
N ASN A 176 1.88 -3.56 -13.32
CA ASN A 176 0.56 -3.07 -13.72
C ASN A 176 -0.60 -3.72 -12.96
N LEU A 177 -0.42 -3.99 -11.67
CA LEU A 177 -1.50 -4.49 -10.84
C LEU A 177 -2.38 -3.31 -10.39
N GLN A 178 -3.69 -3.46 -10.48
CA GLN A 178 -4.64 -2.41 -10.07
C GLN A 178 -4.95 -2.54 -8.58
N VAL A 179 -4.89 -1.43 -7.85
CA VAL A 179 -5.42 -1.32 -6.49
C VAL A 179 -6.94 -1.25 -6.59
N VAL A 180 -7.62 -2.17 -5.93
CA VAL A 180 -9.08 -2.30 -6.01
C VAL A 180 -9.74 -1.60 -4.83
N LYS A 181 -9.19 -1.80 -3.63
CA LYS A 181 -9.68 -1.22 -2.39
C LYS A 181 -8.54 -1.04 -1.41
N THR A 182 -8.58 0.03 -0.64
CA THR A 182 -7.71 0.25 0.52
C THR A 182 -8.56 0.36 1.78
N ASP A 183 -7.99 -0.06 2.90
CA ASP A 183 -8.62 0.01 4.22
C ASP A 183 -7.53 0.44 5.21
N ALA A 184 -7.60 1.70 5.62
CA ALA A 184 -6.61 2.36 6.47
C ALA A 184 -6.64 1.81 7.89
N ASP A 185 -7.82 1.58 8.44
CA ASP A 185 -8.03 1.13 9.82
C ASP A 185 -7.40 -0.24 10.05
N ARG A 186 -7.56 -1.15 9.08
CA ARG A 186 -6.93 -2.48 9.12
C ARG A 186 -5.51 -2.49 8.54
N GLY A 187 -5.08 -1.39 7.91
CA GLY A 187 -3.79 -1.28 7.23
C GLY A 187 -3.63 -2.29 6.09
N VAL A 188 -4.68 -2.50 5.28
CA VAL A 188 -4.66 -3.46 4.17
C VAL A 188 -4.88 -2.80 2.81
N ILE A 189 -4.20 -3.33 1.81
CA ILE A 189 -4.29 -2.95 0.41
C ILE A 189 -4.73 -4.18 -0.38
N MET A 190 -5.82 -4.06 -1.13
CA MET A 190 -6.35 -5.14 -1.96
C MET A 190 -5.98 -4.88 -3.42
N VAL A 191 -5.17 -5.77 -3.98
CA VAL A 191 -4.63 -5.63 -5.33
C VAL A 191 -5.23 -6.69 -6.24
N LYS A 192 -5.68 -6.30 -7.44
CA LYS A 192 -6.26 -7.21 -8.43
C LYS A 192 -5.22 -8.23 -8.93
N GLY A 193 -5.58 -9.52 -8.86
CA GLY A 193 -4.77 -10.61 -9.40
C GLY A 193 -3.74 -11.17 -8.42
N ALA A 194 -2.71 -11.81 -8.98
CA ALA A 194 -1.73 -12.59 -8.24
C ALA A 194 -0.46 -11.80 -7.94
N VAL A 195 0.01 -11.90 -6.70
CA VAL A 195 1.27 -11.34 -6.22
C VAL A 195 2.33 -12.44 -6.06
N PRO A 196 3.61 -12.19 -6.40
CA PRO A 196 4.65 -13.21 -6.26
C PRO A 196 4.88 -13.63 -4.81
N GLY A 197 5.12 -14.92 -4.61
CA GLY A 197 5.47 -15.50 -3.31
C GLY A 197 4.31 -16.18 -2.59
N ALA A 198 4.65 -16.89 -1.52
CA ALA A 198 3.70 -17.62 -0.68
C ALA A 198 2.97 -16.66 0.30
N LYS A 199 1.87 -17.15 0.87
CA LYS A 199 1.17 -16.49 1.99
C LYS A 199 2.14 -16.29 3.17
N GLY A 200 2.08 -15.14 3.82
CA GLY A 200 2.99 -14.69 4.88
C GLY A 200 4.32 -14.11 4.38
N GLY A 201 4.59 -14.15 3.08
CA GLY A 201 5.79 -13.57 2.47
C GLY A 201 5.74 -12.04 2.44
N TRP A 202 6.92 -11.41 2.54
CA TRP A 202 7.09 -9.98 2.39
C TRP A 202 7.21 -9.59 0.92
N VAL A 203 6.54 -8.51 0.54
CA VAL A 203 6.55 -7.94 -0.80
C VAL A 203 6.78 -6.43 -0.71
N THR A 204 7.32 -5.86 -1.77
CA THR A 204 7.48 -4.41 -1.91
C THR A 204 6.55 -3.92 -2.99
N ILE A 205 5.78 -2.87 -2.70
CA ILE A 205 4.86 -2.22 -3.61
C ILE A 205 5.50 -0.90 -4.06
N LYS A 206 5.41 -0.58 -5.34
CA LYS A 206 5.86 0.68 -5.93
C LYS A 206 4.80 1.18 -6.91
N ASP A 207 4.81 2.47 -7.21
CA ASP A 207 4.03 2.99 -8.34
C ASP A 207 4.43 2.29 -9.64
N ALA A 208 3.46 2.05 -10.52
CA ALA A 208 3.69 1.33 -11.77
C ALA A 208 4.60 2.13 -12.71
N VAL A 209 5.68 1.52 -13.18
CA VAL A 209 6.65 2.20 -14.07
C VAL A 209 6.09 2.39 -15.48
N LYS A 210 5.17 1.52 -15.91
CA LYS A 210 4.64 1.48 -17.29
C LYS A 210 3.31 2.20 -17.47
N LYS A 211 2.73 2.75 -16.41
CA LYS A 211 1.46 3.48 -16.47
C LYS A 211 1.70 4.95 -16.09
N PRO A 212 0.93 5.88 -16.67
CA PRO A 212 1.01 7.27 -16.26
C PRO A 212 0.66 7.39 -14.79
N ILE A 213 1.39 8.29 -14.10
CA ILE A 213 1.13 8.60 -12.70
C ILE A 213 -0.19 9.39 -12.66
N PRO A 214 -1.20 8.93 -11.92
CA PRO A 214 -2.44 9.67 -11.79
C PRO A 214 -2.23 10.97 -11.00
N GLU A 215 -3.09 11.96 -11.21
CA GLU A 215 -2.95 13.30 -10.61
C GLU A 215 -3.21 13.29 -9.09
N ASN A 216 -4.08 12.38 -8.62
CA ASN A 216 -4.49 12.26 -7.21
C ASN A 216 -3.45 11.55 -6.31
N VAL A 217 -2.18 11.57 -6.72
CA VAL A 217 -1.11 10.89 -5.99
C VAL A 217 -0.66 11.73 -4.81
N ILE A 218 -0.66 11.10 -3.63
CA ILE A 218 -0.23 11.74 -2.38
C ILE A 218 1.30 11.83 -2.35
N TYR A 219 1.81 13.05 -2.19
CA TYR A 219 3.22 13.36 -1.96
C TYR A 219 3.39 14.02 -0.58
N PRO A 220 4.48 13.72 0.15
CA PRO A 220 5.52 12.73 -0.15
C PRO A 220 5.07 11.27 0.09
N ALA A 221 4.10 11.05 0.99
CA ALA A 221 3.45 9.76 1.25
C ALA A 221 2.16 9.94 2.07
N GLY A 222 1.29 8.91 2.12
CA GLY A 222 0.25 8.80 3.15
C GLY A 222 0.90 8.49 4.50
N LEU A 223 1.05 9.52 5.32
CA LEU A 223 1.67 9.45 6.64
C LEU A 223 0.59 9.42 7.72
N LYS A 224 0.82 8.62 8.75
CA LYS A 224 -0.13 8.53 9.87
C LYS A 224 -0.25 9.87 10.63
N SER A 225 0.85 10.61 10.75
CA SER A 225 0.87 11.94 11.38
C SER A 225 -0.04 12.92 10.65
N LEU A 226 -0.01 12.92 9.32
CA LEU A 226 -0.88 13.76 8.48
C LEU A 226 -2.34 13.30 8.56
N ASP A 227 -2.59 11.99 8.57
CA ASP A 227 -3.95 11.44 8.72
C ASP A 227 -4.55 11.83 10.10
N GLU A 228 -3.75 11.78 11.17
CA GLU A 228 -4.15 12.18 12.53
C GLU A 228 -4.37 13.70 12.65
N GLU A 229 -3.51 14.51 12.03
CA GLU A 229 -3.67 15.97 12.00
C GLU A 229 -4.90 16.38 11.19
N ALA A 230 -5.16 15.73 10.05
CA ALA A 230 -6.36 15.95 9.25
C ALA A 230 -7.63 15.57 10.03
N ALA A 231 -7.60 14.47 10.80
CA ALA A 231 -8.73 14.08 11.65
C ALA A 231 -8.99 15.12 12.74
N ARG A 232 -7.95 15.62 13.41
CA ARG A 232 -8.09 16.69 14.43
C ARG A 232 -8.69 17.97 13.82
N LEU A 233 -8.18 18.41 12.67
CA LEU A 233 -8.70 19.60 11.99
C LEU A 233 -10.14 19.41 11.51
N ALA A 234 -10.51 18.21 11.07
CA ALA A 234 -11.89 17.90 10.70
C ALA A 234 -12.83 17.91 11.90
N GLU A 235 -12.39 17.42 13.06
CA GLU A 235 -13.16 17.49 14.31
C GLU A 235 -13.30 18.94 14.81
N GLU A 236 -12.23 19.73 14.75
CA GLU A 236 -12.27 21.17 15.06
C GLU A 236 -13.20 21.94 14.12
N ALA A 237 -13.16 21.66 12.81
CA ALA A 237 -14.04 22.26 11.82
C ALA A 237 -15.50 21.82 12.00
N ALA A 238 -15.75 20.54 12.34
CA ALA A 238 -17.08 20.04 12.65
C ALA A 238 -17.63 20.67 13.94
N ALA A 239 -16.79 20.86 14.95
CA ALA A 239 -17.16 21.56 16.18
C ALA A 239 -17.45 23.05 15.94
N GLN A 240 -16.68 23.71 15.06
CA GLN A 240 -16.95 25.09 14.64
C GLN A 240 -18.24 25.20 13.84
N ALA A 241 -18.49 24.30 12.90
CA ALA A 241 -19.73 24.26 12.14
C ALA A 241 -20.95 23.98 13.03
N ALA A 242 -20.84 23.05 13.98
CA ALA A 242 -21.89 22.79 14.96
C ALA A 242 -22.13 23.97 15.90
N ALA A 243 -21.07 24.69 16.30
CA ALA A 243 -21.19 25.89 17.12
C ALA A 243 -21.80 27.08 16.34
N GLU A 244 -21.48 27.22 15.05
CA GLU A 244 -22.13 28.20 14.17
C GLU A 244 -23.60 27.85 13.92
N GLU A 245 -23.93 26.57 13.75
CA GLU A 245 -25.32 26.10 13.57
C GLU A 245 -26.15 26.28 14.87
N GLU A 246 -25.56 26.02 16.04
CA GLU A 246 -26.19 26.27 17.34
C GLU A 246 -26.33 27.78 17.64
N ALA A 247 -25.35 28.60 17.25
CA ALA A 247 -25.44 30.05 17.35
C ALA A 247 -26.50 30.63 16.40
N ALA A 248 -26.61 30.11 15.18
CA ALA A 248 -27.66 30.48 14.24
C ALA A 248 -29.06 30.05 14.73
N ALA A 249 -29.18 28.88 15.35
CA ALA A 249 -30.42 28.41 15.97
C ALA A 249 -30.84 29.27 17.18
N LYS A 250 -29.89 29.68 18.03
CA LYS A 250 -30.15 30.63 19.12
C LYS A 250 -30.56 32.01 18.63
N ALA A 251 -29.89 32.53 17.61
CA ALA A 251 -30.23 33.83 17.02
C ALA A 251 -31.61 33.81 16.35
N ALA A 252 -31.99 32.68 15.72
CA ALA A 252 -33.33 32.50 15.17
C ALA A 252 -34.40 32.41 16.27
N ALA A 253 -34.12 31.71 17.36
CA ALA A 253 -35.03 31.61 18.51
C ALA A 253 -35.19 32.95 19.25
N GLU A 254 -34.10 33.73 19.40
CA GLU A 254 -34.17 35.10 19.96
C GLU A 254 -34.91 36.07 19.04
N ALA A 255 -34.77 35.93 17.72
CA ALA A 255 -35.54 36.74 16.76
C ALA A 255 -37.03 36.38 16.76
N GLU A 256 -37.37 35.09 16.93
CA GLU A 256 -38.74 34.62 17.07
C GLU A 256 -39.36 35.07 18.40
N GLN A 257 -38.61 35.00 19.50
CA GLN A 257 -39.03 35.52 20.79
C GLN A 257 -39.21 37.04 20.76
N ALA A 258 -38.32 37.78 20.12
CA ALA A 258 -38.46 39.24 19.95
C ALA A 258 -39.66 39.62 19.08
N ALA A 259 -40.03 38.78 18.10
CA ALA A 259 -41.24 38.97 17.30
C ALA A 259 -42.52 38.67 18.10
N ILE A 260 -42.48 37.68 18.99
CA ILE A 260 -43.59 37.37 19.91
C ILE A 260 -43.75 38.49 20.95
N ASP A 261 -42.65 38.95 21.55
CA ASP A 261 -42.65 40.03 22.55
C ASP A 261 -43.10 41.38 21.92
N ALA A 262 -42.77 41.63 20.65
CA ALA A 262 -43.27 42.79 19.91
C ALA A 262 -44.76 42.70 19.59
N ALA A 263 -45.28 41.50 19.30
CA ALA A 263 -46.70 41.26 19.09
C ALA A 263 -47.52 41.38 20.39
N GLU A 264 -46.97 40.94 21.54
CA GLU A 264 -47.58 41.16 22.86
C GLU A 264 -47.54 42.64 23.27
N ALA A 265 -46.50 43.39 22.88
CA ALA A 265 -46.44 44.83 23.13
C ALA A 265 -47.44 45.64 22.28
N GLU A 266 -47.74 45.21 21.04
CA GLU A 266 -48.83 45.78 20.22
C GLU A 266 -50.21 45.40 20.79
N ALA A 267 -50.39 44.18 21.30
CA ALA A 267 -51.64 43.77 21.97
C ALA A 267 -51.89 44.52 23.29
N ALA A 268 -50.83 44.80 24.07
CA ALA A 268 -50.92 45.60 25.29
C ALA A 268 -51.17 47.10 25.02
N ALA A 269 -50.87 47.59 23.82
CA ALA A 269 -51.22 48.95 23.38
C ALA A 269 -52.70 49.06 22.95
N GLU A 270 -53.34 47.96 22.55
CA GLU A 270 -54.80 47.89 22.27
C GLU A 270 -55.64 47.78 23.56
N GLU A 271 -55.17 47.09 24.62
CA GLU A 271 -55.89 47.01 25.91
C GLU A 271 -55.79 48.28 26.78
N GLY A 272 -54.92 49.25 26.44
CA GLY A 272 -54.83 50.54 27.12
C GLY A 272 -55.88 51.59 26.69
N GLY A 273 -56.73 51.27 25.71
CA GLY A 273 -57.69 52.19 25.10
C GLY A 273 -59.10 52.21 25.71
N GLU A 274 -59.45 51.26 26.58
CA GLU A 274 -60.76 51.20 27.22
C GLU A 274 -60.57 51.15 28.74
N ASN A 275 -60.62 52.31 29.40
CA ASN A 275 -61.19 52.51 30.74
C ASN A 275 -60.90 53.95 31.22
N ASN A 276 -61.70 54.92 30.76
CA ASN A 276 -62.06 56.09 31.59
C ASN A 276 -63.37 56.76 31.13
N GLU A 277 -64.51 56.12 31.38
CA GLU A 277 -65.80 56.80 31.62
C GLU A 277 -66.57 55.99 32.68
N GLY A 278 -66.87 56.63 33.83
CA GLY A 278 -67.68 56.06 34.92
C GLY A 278 -67.27 56.56 36.30
#